data_AF-A0AA37B039-F1
#
_entry.id   AF-A0AA37B039-F1
#
_cell.length_a   1.000
_cell.length_b   1.000
_cell.length_c   1.000
_cell.angle_alpha   90.00
_cell.angle_beta   90.00
_cell.angle_gamma   90.00
#
_symmetry.space_group_name_H-M   'P 1'
#
loop_
_entity.id
_entity.type
_entity.pdbx_description
1 polymer ?
#
loop_
_entity_poly.entity_id
_entity_poly.type
_entity_poly.pdbx_seq_one_letter_code
_entity_poly.pdbx_strand_id
1 'polypeptide(L)'
;MRCFHGVFILSILISLWACSSSSVTQQQALQNVSVYRPLADYDPQLRLQVEGRFIVNGKGEKVRLKGVAFGNEVWANTHIPNKHHNEQDFERVKAMGFNSIRFYLNYQTFESDSAPYQYHQAGWDWLDQNLEWAEKHGIYLVLNMHVPQGGFQSLGGGDALWEQAENQQRLVSLWQAIAKRYRGHPNIAGLDLLNEPITSRSKQQWVDLATTALAAIRQVNPEHIVFVERLLAVQGKWQIDQQQNFFKLDDPNIVYQYHFYEPIDYTHQQASWLSQFQAPAQYPDPERVKVIGSPHWYDAYFNNPRLSEHNADWQYLQGHKFALTDPKVELMYPALVSANNAGDTWFKQVTITEYAADGEQVLRHIEVDLSQHSNWYFWAAKNKGASRSRILEGEDAIQISNTSGDANSGSSQQFIVPTLGHYYQISAWAKTSNAGSAAHVQARLDFQTGVNAILPWDKALIAEIIRPIEQWGMEQKVPLYLGEFGCIAACFKDQAGGLQWVSDVLDVADSYQTHFNLHTYHEDPFGLYFGFGSLPQTDKSNQPLIQMLTERLND
;
A
#
# COMPACT_ATOMS: atom_id res chain seq x y z
N MET A 1 -44.22 -34.89 -55.03
CA MET A 1 -44.80 -34.52 -53.72
C MET A 1 -44.11 -33.22 -53.31
N ARG A 2 -44.67 -32.04 -53.60
CA ARG A 2 -45.75 -31.29 -52.92
C ARG A 2 -45.44 -30.92 -51.46
N CYS A 3 -45.50 -29.60 -51.25
CA CYS A 3 -45.85 -28.85 -50.02
C CYS A 3 -44.74 -28.59 -48.99
N PHE A 4 -44.71 -27.47 -48.27
CA PHE A 4 -45.09 -26.04 -48.44
C PHE A 4 -44.71 -25.38 -47.09
N HIS A 5 -44.16 -24.16 -47.15
CA HIS A 5 -44.35 -23.03 -46.21
C HIS A 5 -43.68 -23.00 -44.82
N GLY A 6 -43.03 -21.85 -44.57
CA GLY A 6 -42.65 -21.39 -43.22
C GLY A 6 -41.72 -20.17 -43.25
N VAL A 7 -42.21 -19.02 -43.69
CA VAL A 7 -41.57 -17.71 -43.55
C VAL A 7 -41.59 -17.29 -42.07
N PHE A 8 -40.44 -16.88 -41.52
CA PHE A 8 -40.40 -15.80 -40.54
C PHE A 8 -39.18 -14.92 -40.80
N ILE A 9 -39.45 -13.78 -41.46
CA ILE A 9 -38.64 -12.58 -41.40
C ILE A 9 -38.82 -12.02 -39.99
N LEU A 10 -37.74 -11.90 -39.22
CA LEU A 10 -37.71 -11.02 -38.04
C LEU A 10 -36.47 -10.14 -38.13
N SER A 11 -36.71 -8.99 -38.77
CA SER A 11 -36.17 -7.66 -38.48
C SER A 11 -34.88 -7.56 -37.68
N ILE A 12 -33.81 -7.20 -38.38
CA ILE A 12 -32.76 -6.30 -37.90
C ILE A 12 -33.43 -5.03 -37.39
N LEU A 13 -33.21 -4.69 -36.11
CA LEU A 13 -33.17 -3.34 -35.54
C LEU A 13 -33.33 -3.49 -34.03
N ILE A 14 -32.22 -3.38 -33.31
CA ILE A 14 -32.06 -2.76 -31.97
C ILE A 14 -30.58 -2.99 -31.60
N SER A 15 -29.98 -1.97 -30.99
CA SER A 15 -28.60 -1.89 -30.45
C SER A 15 -27.44 -1.49 -31.38
N LEU A 16 -27.64 -0.53 -32.30
CA LEU A 16 -26.56 0.24 -32.93
C LEU A 16 -26.61 1.76 -32.65
N TRP A 17 -27.64 2.24 -31.93
CA TRP A 17 -27.83 3.67 -31.67
C TRP A 17 -27.20 4.16 -30.35
N ALA A 18 -26.83 3.27 -29.42
CA ALA A 18 -26.22 3.67 -28.15
C ALA A 18 -24.69 3.79 -28.22
N CYS A 19 -24.02 3.08 -29.13
CA CYS A 19 -22.56 3.20 -29.35
C CYS A 19 -22.18 4.38 -30.27
N SER A 20 -23.11 4.88 -31.09
CA SER A 20 -22.83 6.01 -31.99
C SER A 20 -22.98 7.37 -31.30
N SER A 21 -23.87 7.52 -30.32
CA SER A 21 -24.03 8.78 -29.60
C SER A 21 -22.87 9.05 -28.63
N SER A 22 -22.44 8.05 -27.84
CA SER A 22 -21.32 8.20 -26.91
C SER A 22 -20.01 8.49 -27.63
N SER A 23 -19.74 7.80 -28.75
CA SER A 23 -18.55 8.05 -29.57
C SER A 23 -18.55 9.45 -30.22
N VAL A 24 -19.72 9.96 -30.65
CA VAL A 24 -19.84 11.34 -31.15
C VAL A 24 -19.61 12.35 -30.02
N THR A 25 -20.18 12.15 -28.84
CA THR A 25 -19.97 13.03 -27.68
C THR A 25 -18.52 13.05 -27.23
N GLN A 26 -17.84 11.89 -27.18
CA GLN A 26 -16.42 11.78 -26.88
C GLN A 26 -15.54 12.53 -27.88
N GLN A 27 -15.81 12.36 -29.19
CA GLN A 27 -15.07 13.07 -30.23
C GLN A 27 -15.29 14.58 -30.17
N GLN A 28 -16.51 15.03 -29.92
CA GLN A 28 -16.82 16.46 -29.73
C GLN A 28 -16.12 17.03 -28.50
N ALA A 29 -16.15 16.31 -27.37
CA ALA A 29 -15.45 16.70 -26.15
C ALA A 29 -13.95 16.88 -26.42
N LEU A 30 -13.31 15.90 -27.08
CA LEU A 30 -11.90 15.98 -27.43
C LEU A 30 -11.62 17.13 -28.42
N GLN A 31 -12.49 17.37 -29.41
CA GLN A 31 -12.34 18.49 -30.35
C GLN A 31 -12.34 19.85 -29.65
N ASN A 32 -13.18 20.00 -28.61
CA ASN A 32 -13.29 21.24 -27.83
C ASN A 32 -12.08 21.50 -26.91
N VAL A 33 -11.25 20.49 -26.65
CA VAL A 33 -10.01 20.68 -25.88
C VAL A 33 -8.97 21.42 -26.73
N SER A 34 -8.60 22.62 -26.29
CA SER A 34 -7.49 23.39 -26.86
C SER A 34 -6.14 22.84 -26.41
N VAL A 35 -5.13 22.96 -27.28
CA VAL A 35 -3.73 22.78 -26.90
C VAL A 35 -3.29 23.96 -26.03
N TYR A 36 -2.49 23.70 -25.00
CA TYR A 36 -1.99 24.73 -24.08
C TYR A 36 -1.06 25.71 -24.79
N ARG A 37 -0.01 25.18 -25.46
CA ARG A 37 0.81 25.90 -26.44
C ARG A 37 1.11 24.99 -27.64
N PRO A 38 1.36 25.55 -28.84
CA PRO A 38 1.79 24.78 -30.00
C PRO A 38 3.00 23.88 -29.72
N LEU A 39 3.01 22.66 -30.26
CA LEU A 39 4.12 21.71 -30.09
C LEU A 39 5.47 22.28 -30.57
N ALA A 40 5.45 23.13 -31.59
CA ALA A 40 6.64 23.76 -32.16
C ALA A 40 7.29 24.79 -31.23
N ASP A 41 6.59 25.24 -30.19
CA ASP A 41 7.11 26.20 -29.22
C ASP A 41 7.98 25.53 -28.15
N TYR A 42 7.94 24.21 -28.06
CA TYR A 42 8.74 23.45 -27.09
C TYR A 42 10.06 22.98 -27.69
N ASP A 43 11.14 23.14 -26.94
CA ASP A 43 12.42 22.54 -27.29
C ASP A 43 12.36 21.01 -27.05
N PRO A 44 12.42 20.17 -28.11
CA PRO A 44 12.38 18.72 -27.96
C PRO A 44 13.60 18.18 -27.20
N GLN A 45 14.70 18.93 -27.09
CA GLN A 45 15.89 18.53 -26.33
C GLN A 45 15.65 18.50 -24.82
N LEU A 46 14.62 19.20 -24.32
CA LEU A 46 14.26 19.24 -22.90
C LEU A 46 13.30 18.13 -22.49
N ARG A 47 12.70 17.42 -23.45
CA ARG A 47 11.70 16.39 -23.20
C ARG A 47 12.32 15.11 -22.65
N LEU A 48 11.65 14.50 -21.68
CA LEU A 48 12.05 13.21 -21.13
C LEU A 48 11.51 12.05 -21.98
N GLN A 49 12.33 11.00 -22.11
CA GLN A 49 11.97 9.74 -22.75
C GLN A 49 12.68 8.57 -22.05
N VAL A 50 12.20 7.35 -22.28
CA VAL A 50 12.83 6.13 -21.76
C VAL A 50 13.90 5.63 -22.73
N GLU A 51 15.07 5.28 -22.18
CA GLU A 51 16.15 4.59 -22.89
C GLU A 51 16.68 3.44 -22.03
N GLY A 52 16.25 2.22 -22.36
CA GLY A 52 16.54 1.04 -21.56
C GLY A 52 16.01 1.20 -20.13
N ARG A 53 16.90 1.20 -19.13
CA ARG A 53 16.54 1.33 -17.71
C ARG A 53 16.56 2.75 -17.17
N PHE A 54 16.70 3.75 -18.03
CA PHE A 54 16.88 5.13 -17.62
C PHE A 54 15.82 6.02 -18.26
N ILE A 55 15.49 7.12 -17.58
CA ILE A 55 14.90 8.28 -18.23
C ILE A 55 16.04 9.18 -18.69
N VAL A 56 15.97 9.65 -19.93
CA VAL A 56 16.91 10.59 -20.53
C VAL A 56 16.17 11.81 -21.06
N ASN A 57 16.83 12.96 -21.14
CA ASN A 57 16.31 14.10 -21.90
C ASN A 57 16.57 13.92 -23.41
N GLY A 58 16.10 14.85 -24.24
CA GLY A 58 16.30 14.80 -25.69
C GLY A 58 17.74 14.98 -26.17
N LYS A 59 18.70 15.24 -25.26
CA LYS A 59 20.15 15.20 -25.51
C LYS A 59 20.79 13.85 -25.19
N GLY A 60 20.02 12.90 -24.63
CA GLY A 60 20.51 11.61 -24.16
C GLY A 60 21.15 11.66 -22.75
N GLU A 61 21.00 12.76 -22.03
CA GLU A 61 21.52 12.89 -20.66
C GLU A 61 20.54 12.23 -19.70
N LYS A 62 21.06 11.39 -18.79
CA LYS A 62 20.23 10.71 -17.79
C LYS A 62 19.61 11.73 -16.82
N VAL A 63 18.31 11.57 -16.59
CA VAL A 63 17.56 12.37 -15.62
C VAL A 63 17.00 11.43 -14.57
N ARG A 64 17.31 11.68 -13.30
CA ARG A 64 16.67 11.00 -12.17
C ARG A 64 15.60 11.91 -11.58
N LEU A 65 14.38 11.39 -11.45
CA LEU A 65 13.27 12.12 -10.85
C LEU A 65 13.35 11.91 -9.34
N LYS A 66 13.50 13.02 -8.61
CA LYS A 66 13.53 13.12 -7.15
C LYS A 66 12.32 13.95 -6.76
N GLY A 67 11.24 13.29 -6.38
CA GLY A 67 9.92 13.89 -6.28
C GLY A 67 9.35 14.01 -4.87
N VAL A 68 8.35 14.88 -4.75
CA VAL A 68 7.41 14.95 -3.64
C VAL A 68 5.99 15.09 -4.19
N ALA A 69 5.01 14.44 -3.56
CA ALA A 69 3.63 14.48 -4.02
C ALA A 69 2.97 15.83 -3.71
N PHE A 70 2.24 16.38 -4.66
CA PHE A 70 1.19 17.36 -4.37
C PHE A 70 -0.13 16.61 -4.29
N GLY A 71 -0.56 16.34 -3.05
CA GLY A 71 -1.76 15.56 -2.75
C GLY A 71 -3.06 16.24 -3.19
N ASN A 72 -3.04 17.56 -3.42
CA ASN A 72 -4.11 18.33 -4.04
C ASN A 72 -5.50 18.13 -3.39
N GLU A 73 -5.52 17.82 -2.09
CA GLU A 73 -6.75 17.55 -1.33
C GLU A 73 -7.68 16.53 -2.02
N VAL A 74 -7.13 15.57 -2.78
CA VAL A 74 -7.95 14.66 -3.60
C VAL A 74 -8.93 13.83 -2.77
N TRP A 75 -8.61 13.61 -1.50
CA TRP A 75 -9.46 12.92 -0.52
C TRP A 75 -10.73 13.67 -0.12
N ALA A 76 -10.72 15.00 -0.22
CA ALA A 76 -11.83 15.85 0.18
C ALA A 76 -12.83 16.13 -0.96
N ASN A 77 -12.56 15.60 -2.17
CA ASN A 77 -13.29 15.97 -3.40
C ASN A 77 -13.35 17.50 -3.59
N THR A 78 -12.31 18.22 -3.17
CA THR A 78 -12.19 19.66 -3.40
C THR A 78 -12.16 19.89 -4.92
N HIS A 79 -13.14 20.62 -5.45
CA HIS A 79 -13.27 20.81 -6.90
C HIS A 79 -12.03 21.45 -7.53
N ILE A 80 -11.56 22.58 -6.98
CA ILE A 80 -10.27 23.21 -7.32
C ILE A 80 -9.45 23.42 -6.04
N PRO A 81 -8.31 22.73 -5.86
CA PRO A 81 -7.56 22.70 -4.59
C PRO A 81 -6.60 23.90 -4.42
N ASN A 82 -7.10 25.12 -4.59
CA ASN A 82 -6.31 26.38 -4.52
C ASN A 82 -5.72 26.70 -3.14
N LYS A 83 -6.01 25.89 -2.13
CA LYS A 83 -5.48 26.05 -0.77
C LYS A 83 -4.41 25.03 -0.43
N HIS A 84 -4.18 24.03 -1.29
CA HIS A 84 -3.14 23.05 -1.06
C HIS A 84 -1.75 23.63 -1.25
N HIS A 85 -1.56 24.48 -2.27
CA HIS A 85 -0.26 25.04 -2.64
C HIS A 85 -0.41 26.36 -3.42
N ASN A 86 0.68 27.08 -3.60
CA ASN A 86 0.84 28.20 -4.55
C ASN A 86 2.25 28.20 -5.18
N GLU A 87 2.57 29.23 -5.96
CA GLU A 87 3.89 29.36 -6.61
C GLU A 87 5.10 29.26 -5.66
N GLN A 88 5.01 29.83 -4.45
CA GLN A 88 6.11 29.77 -3.47
C GLN A 88 6.41 28.33 -3.04
N ASP A 89 5.44 27.43 -3.14
CA ASP A 89 5.63 26.03 -2.80
C ASP A 89 6.46 25.30 -3.87
N PHE A 90 6.38 25.71 -5.14
CA PHE A 90 7.30 25.23 -6.18
C PHE A 90 8.75 25.70 -5.93
N GLU A 91 8.92 26.94 -5.47
CA GLU A 91 10.23 27.46 -5.04
C GLU A 91 10.77 26.65 -3.85
N ARG A 92 9.94 26.35 -2.85
CA ARG A 92 10.33 25.51 -1.69
C ARG A 92 10.72 24.10 -2.12
N VAL A 93 9.93 23.46 -3.00
CA VAL A 93 10.25 22.13 -3.57
C VAL A 93 11.62 22.16 -4.24
N LYS A 94 11.88 23.17 -5.07
CA LYS A 94 13.18 23.33 -5.73
C LYS A 94 14.33 23.54 -4.73
N ALA A 95 14.12 24.37 -3.72
CA ALA A 95 15.11 24.67 -2.69
C ALA A 95 15.47 23.44 -1.83
N MET A 96 14.52 22.55 -1.58
CA MET A 96 14.77 21.26 -0.92
C MET A 96 15.56 20.27 -1.78
N GLY A 97 15.84 20.58 -3.06
CA GLY A 97 16.62 19.70 -3.96
C GLY A 97 15.77 18.71 -4.76
N PHE A 98 14.44 18.74 -4.61
CA PHE A 98 13.53 18.01 -5.49
C PHE A 98 13.53 18.63 -6.90
N ASN A 99 13.28 17.81 -7.91
CA ASN A 99 13.17 18.25 -9.30
C ASN A 99 11.85 17.81 -9.97
N SER A 100 10.99 17.09 -9.27
CA SER A 100 9.69 16.67 -9.78
C SER A 100 8.61 16.74 -8.71
N ILE A 101 7.36 16.83 -9.15
CA ILE A 101 6.16 16.70 -8.32
C ILE A 101 5.27 15.63 -8.94
N ARG A 102 4.92 14.59 -8.16
CA ARG A 102 3.81 13.71 -8.54
C ARG A 102 2.52 14.44 -8.20
N PHE A 103 1.82 14.87 -9.23
CA PHE A 103 0.72 15.83 -9.11
C PHE A 103 -0.60 15.07 -9.16
N TYR A 104 -1.28 14.97 -8.01
CA TYR A 104 -2.45 14.10 -7.87
C TYR A 104 -3.65 14.79 -8.52
N LEU A 105 -4.33 14.07 -9.39
CA LEU A 105 -5.54 14.52 -10.08
C LEU A 105 -6.76 13.79 -9.52
N ASN A 106 -7.84 14.55 -9.37
CA ASN A 106 -9.18 14.02 -9.17
C ASN A 106 -10.01 14.34 -10.43
N TYR A 107 -10.67 13.35 -11.02
CA TYR A 107 -11.48 13.55 -12.23
C TYR A 107 -12.55 14.64 -12.03
N GLN A 108 -13.04 14.82 -10.80
CA GLN A 108 -14.06 15.81 -10.46
C GLN A 108 -13.61 17.27 -10.61
N THR A 109 -12.29 17.51 -10.69
CA THR A 109 -11.73 18.81 -11.07
C THR A 109 -12.03 19.14 -12.53
N PHE A 110 -12.11 18.13 -13.39
CA PHE A 110 -12.26 18.28 -14.83
C PHE A 110 -13.66 17.95 -15.34
N GLU A 111 -14.43 17.10 -14.67
CA GLU A 111 -15.72 16.60 -15.15
C GLU A 111 -16.69 16.40 -13.98
N SER A 112 -17.98 16.17 -14.22
CA SER A 112 -18.91 15.68 -13.21
C SER A 112 -19.71 14.48 -13.70
N ASP A 113 -20.19 13.63 -12.78
CA ASP A 113 -21.00 12.46 -13.15
C ASP A 113 -22.35 12.82 -13.75
N SER A 114 -22.86 14.03 -13.48
CA SER A 114 -24.10 14.54 -14.07
C SER A 114 -23.94 15.04 -15.50
N ALA A 115 -22.70 15.28 -15.95
CA ALA A 115 -22.39 15.85 -17.26
C ALA A 115 -21.13 15.19 -17.85
N PRO A 116 -21.18 13.89 -18.18
CA PRO A 116 -20.01 13.18 -18.68
C PRO A 116 -19.51 13.78 -19.99
N TYR A 117 -18.19 13.75 -20.19
CA TYR A 117 -17.43 14.30 -21.30
C TYR A 117 -17.52 15.83 -21.46
N GLN A 118 -18.10 16.54 -20.50
CA GLN A 118 -18.11 18.01 -20.47
C GLN A 118 -17.07 18.49 -19.49
N TYR A 119 -15.96 19.03 -20.01
CA TYR A 119 -14.84 19.42 -19.17
C TYR A 119 -14.98 20.84 -18.63
N HIS A 120 -14.73 21.01 -17.33
CA HIS A 120 -14.77 22.29 -16.64
C HIS A 120 -13.55 23.14 -17.01
N GLN A 121 -13.78 24.37 -17.48
CA GLN A 121 -12.69 25.30 -17.80
C GLN A 121 -11.80 25.60 -16.58
N ALA A 122 -12.40 25.69 -15.39
CA ALA A 122 -11.67 25.96 -14.15
C ALA A 122 -10.61 24.89 -13.82
N GLY A 123 -10.86 23.62 -14.18
CA GLY A 123 -9.87 22.54 -14.02
C GLY A 123 -8.68 22.70 -14.95
N TRP A 124 -8.93 23.15 -16.19
CA TRP A 124 -7.86 23.47 -17.14
C TRP A 124 -7.04 24.68 -16.69
N ASP A 125 -7.69 25.76 -16.29
CA ASP A 125 -7.01 26.98 -15.83
C ASP A 125 -6.11 26.70 -14.60
N TRP A 126 -6.58 25.85 -13.69
CA TRP A 126 -5.81 25.43 -12.52
C TRP A 126 -4.57 24.60 -12.87
N LEU A 127 -4.70 23.64 -13.78
CA LEU A 127 -3.57 22.79 -14.18
C LEU A 127 -2.58 23.56 -15.07
N ASP A 128 -3.06 24.45 -15.94
CA ASP A 128 -2.23 25.38 -16.71
C ASP A 128 -1.38 26.25 -15.78
N GLN A 129 -2.01 26.87 -14.75
CA GLN A 129 -1.30 27.72 -13.80
C GLN A 129 -0.20 26.96 -13.04
N ASN A 130 -0.47 25.71 -12.68
CA ASN A 130 0.52 24.84 -12.04
C ASN A 130 1.67 24.47 -12.97
N LEU A 131 1.37 24.24 -14.25
CA LEU A 131 2.39 23.97 -15.25
C LEU A 131 3.29 25.19 -15.48
N GLU A 132 2.73 26.41 -15.43
CA GLU A 132 3.51 27.66 -15.48
C GLU A 132 4.47 27.79 -14.30
N TRP A 133 4.02 27.51 -13.08
CA TRP A 133 4.88 27.51 -11.90
C TRP A 133 5.96 26.42 -11.99
N ALA A 134 5.58 25.22 -12.44
CA ALA A 134 6.53 24.13 -12.66
C ALA A 134 7.61 24.51 -13.70
N GLU A 135 7.21 25.10 -14.83
CA GLU A 135 8.12 25.60 -15.88
C GLU A 135 9.09 26.65 -15.32
N LYS A 136 8.56 27.67 -14.65
CA LYS A 136 9.36 28.78 -14.07
C LYS A 136 10.40 28.30 -13.06
N HIS A 137 10.08 27.28 -12.27
CA HIS A 137 10.96 26.75 -11.22
C HIS A 137 11.79 25.53 -11.66
N GLY A 138 11.69 25.12 -12.92
CA GLY A 138 12.43 23.97 -13.44
C GLY A 138 12.07 22.66 -12.74
N ILE A 139 10.77 22.49 -12.45
CA ILE A 139 10.19 21.29 -11.83
C ILE A 139 9.43 20.50 -12.90
N TYR A 140 9.59 19.19 -12.90
CA TYR A 140 8.78 18.28 -13.71
C TYR A 140 7.49 17.90 -12.99
N LEU A 141 6.37 17.81 -13.71
CA LEU A 141 5.13 17.22 -13.23
C LEU A 141 4.98 15.79 -13.75
N VAL A 142 4.71 14.86 -12.84
CA VAL A 142 4.16 13.53 -13.17
C VAL A 142 2.67 13.61 -12.86
N LEU A 143 1.83 13.74 -13.88
CA LEU A 143 0.38 13.86 -13.69
C LEU A 143 -0.18 12.50 -13.34
N ASN A 144 -0.74 12.32 -12.13
CA ASN A 144 -1.26 11.04 -11.66
C ASN A 144 -2.78 11.09 -11.53
N MET A 145 -3.49 10.16 -12.18
CA MET A 145 -4.92 9.98 -11.87
C MET A 145 -5.04 9.26 -10.54
N HIS A 146 -5.25 10.04 -9.48
CA HIS A 146 -5.37 9.53 -8.13
C HIS A 146 -6.80 9.09 -7.83
N VAL A 147 -7.77 9.93 -8.22
CA VAL A 147 -9.20 9.63 -8.11
C VAL A 147 -9.81 9.59 -9.52
N PRO A 148 -9.98 8.40 -10.11
CA PRO A 148 -10.63 8.23 -11.41
C PRO A 148 -12.17 8.23 -11.27
N GLN A 149 -12.87 8.24 -12.41
CA GLN A 149 -14.29 7.90 -12.46
C GLN A 149 -14.53 6.53 -11.83
N GLY A 150 -15.62 6.41 -11.07
CA GLY A 150 -15.95 5.16 -10.37
C GLY A 150 -15.25 4.97 -9.03
N GLY A 151 -14.49 5.97 -8.55
CA GLY A 151 -14.05 6.07 -7.16
C GLY A 151 -12.59 5.70 -6.94
N PHE A 152 -12.16 5.87 -5.69
CA PHE A 152 -10.79 5.64 -5.28
C PHE A 152 -10.51 4.15 -4.99
N GLN A 153 -9.31 3.68 -5.31
CA GLN A 153 -9.01 2.25 -5.37
C GLN A 153 -8.69 1.66 -3.99
N SER A 154 -7.72 2.21 -3.25
CA SER A 154 -7.18 1.59 -2.02
C SER A 154 -7.92 1.93 -0.72
N LEU A 155 -8.78 2.96 -0.69
CA LEU A 155 -9.70 3.25 0.43
C LEU A 155 -11.10 2.62 0.23
N GLY A 156 -11.28 1.83 -0.83
CA GLY A 156 -12.55 1.23 -1.20
C GLY A 156 -13.49 2.17 -1.96
N GLY A 157 -14.56 1.59 -2.53
CA GLY A 157 -15.51 2.33 -3.37
C GLY A 157 -15.10 2.52 -4.83
N GLY A 158 -13.95 1.97 -5.24
CA GLY A 158 -13.41 2.02 -6.60
C GLY A 158 -13.94 0.94 -7.57
N ASP A 159 -14.75 -0.01 -7.11
CA ASP A 159 -15.24 -1.13 -7.93
C ASP A 159 -16.01 -0.67 -9.17
N ALA A 160 -16.64 0.51 -9.12
CA ALA A 160 -17.39 1.05 -10.25
C ALA A 160 -16.48 1.38 -11.44
N LEU A 161 -15.17 1.63 -11.25
CA LEU A 161 -14.21 1.71 -12.36
C LEU A 161 -14.08 0.37 -13.07
N TRP A 162 -14.05 -0.73 -12.32
CA TRP A 162 -13.76 -2.07 -12.87
C TRP A 162 -14.99 -2.80 -13.41
N GLU A 163 -16.17 -2.46 -12.90
CA GLU A 163 -17.44 -3.09 -13.28
C GLU A 163 -18.26 -2.28 -14.29
N GLN A 164 -18.01 -0.98 -14.44
CA GLN A 164 -18.77 -0.13 -15.37
C GLN A 164 -17.88 0.37 -16.50
N ALA A 165 -18.14 -0.14 -17.71
CA ALA A 165 -17.42 0.25 -18.92
C ALA A 165 -17.48 1.77 -19.20
N GLU A 166 -18.55 2.45 -18.80
CA GLU A 166 -18.68 3.90 -18.97
C GLU A 166 -17.63 4.68 -18.15
N ASN A 167 -17.33 4.27 -16.92
CA ASN A 167 -16.30 4.91 -16.10
C ASN A 167 -14.91 4.72 -16.71
N GLN A 168 -14.64 3.56 -17.29
CA GLN A 168 -13.40 3.28 -18.02
C GLN A 168 -13.27 4.17 -19.25
N GLN A 169 -14.34 4.31 -20.04
CA GLN A 169 -14.36 5.16 -21.23
C GLN A 169 -14.17 6.64 -20.88
N ARG A 170 -14.80 7.12 -19.80
CA ARG A 170 -14.63 8.49 -19.30
C ARG A 170 -13.20 8.74 -18.81
N LEU A 171 -12.59 7.81 -18.07
CA LEU A 171 -11.19 7.90 -17.68
C LEU A 171 -10.26 7.97 -18.89
N VAL A 172 -10.44 7.07 -19.87
CA VAL A 172 -9.66 7.05 -21.12
C VAL A 172 -9.83 8.36 -21.90
N SER A 173 -11.05 8.89 -21.97
CA SER A 173 -11.34 10.15 -22.68
C SER A 173 -10.72 11.35 -21.98
N LEU A 174 -10.75 11.39 -20.64
CA LEU A 174 -10.11 12.44 -19.87
C LEU A 174 -8.58 12.38 -20.02
N TRP A 175 -7.98 11.20 -20.01
CA TRP A 175 -6.56 11.04 -20.31
C TRP A 175 -6.21 11.51 -21.71
N GLN A 176 -7.01 11.17 -22.72
CA GLN A 176 -6.81 11.65 -24.08
C GLN A 176 -6.94 13.18 -24.18
N ALA A 177 -7.86 13.79 -23.43
CA ALA A 177 -7.99 15.25 -23.34
C ALA A 177 -6.75 15.91 -22.71
N ILE A 178 -6.30 15.42 -21.55
CA ILE A 178 -5.09 15.89 -20.86
C ILE A 178 -3.87 15.74 -21.79
N ALA A 179 -3.70 14.57 -22.39
CA ALA A 179 -2.59 14.27 -23.29
C ALA A 179 -2.59 15.18 -24.53
N LYS A 180 -3.76 15.46 -25.11
CA LYS A 180 -3.90 16.42 -26.22
C LYS A 180 -3.52 17.83 -25.79
N ARG A 181 -4.05 18.30 -24.65
CA ARG A 181 -3.85 19.68 -24.18
C ARG A 181 -2.37 19.98 -23.98
N TYR A 182 -1.63 19.10 -23.31
CA TYR A 182 -0.24 19.35 -22.93
C TYR A 182 0.79 18.66 -23.81
N ARG A 183 0.40 18.22 -25.01
CA ARG A 183 1.23 17.44 -25.91
C ARG A 183 2.65 17.99 -26.04
N GLY A 184 3.62 17.16 -25.67
CA GLY A 184 5.04 17.43 -25.87
C GLY A 184 5.67 18.48 -24.95
N HIS A 185 4.94 19.02 -23.97
CA HIS A 185 5.45 19.99 -23.00
C HIS A 185 6.60 19.39 -22.17
N PRO A 186 7.79 20.02 -22.09
CA PRO A 186 8.98 19.42 -21.49
C PRO A 186 8.90 19.26 -19.97
N ASN A 187 8.21 20.17 -19.27
CA ASN A 187 7.99 20.04 -17.82
C ASN A 187 6.93 19.00 -17.43
N ILE A 188 6.27 18.30 -18.36
CA ILE A 188 5.52 17.10 -18.01
C ILE A 188 6.43 15.90 -18.23
N ALA A 189 6.90 15.31 -17.13
CA ALA A 189 7.72 14.10 -17.18
C ALA A 189 6.93 12.91 -17.71
N GLY A 190 5.64 12.80 -17.36
CA GLY A 190 4.76 11.79 -17.91
C GLY A 190 3.36 11.75 -17.31
N LEU A 191 2.58 10.78 -17.78
CA LEU A 191 1.18 10.55 -17.44
C LEU A 191 1.08 9.22 -16.68
N ASP A 192 0.79 9.29 -15.39
CA ASP A 192 0.63 8.15 -14.48
C ASP A 192 -0.83 7.72 -14.40
N LEU A 193 -1.12 6.60 -15.10
CA LEU A 193 -2.46 6.24 -15.57
C LEU A 193 -3.49 6.07 -14.46
N LEU A 194 -3.09 5.47 -13.33
CA LEU A 194 -3.99 5.14 -12.23
C LEU A 194 -3.17 4.81 -10.98
N ASN A 195 -3.54 5.45 -9.87
CA ASN A 195 -3.01 5.13 -8.56
C ASN A 195 -3.61 3.83 -7.99
N GLU A 196 -2.75 2.96 -7.46
CA GLU A 196 -3.07 1.80 -6.62
C GLU A 196 -4.19 0.90 -7.16
N PRO A 197 -4.06 0.34 -8.38
CA PRO A 197 -5.09 -0.48 -8.99
C PRO A 197 -5.39 -1.74 -8.16
N ILE A 198 -6.65 -1.87 -7.73
CA ILE A 198 -7.22 -3.04 -7.05
C ILE A 198 -8.42 -3.53 -7.84
N THR A 199 -8.28 -4.62 -8.59
CA THR A 199 -9.33 -5.06 -9.51
C THR A 199 -10.36 -5.97 -8.85
N SER A 200 -11.61 -5.89 -9.32
CA SER A 200 -12.76 -6.62 -8.78
C SER A 200 -12.87 -8.08 -9.25
N ARG A 201 -12.17 -8.48 -10.31
CA ARG A 201 -12.27 -9.84 -10.89
C ARG A 201 -10.92 -10.45 -11.26
N SER A 202 -10.04 -9.71 -11.93
CA SER A 202 -8.77 -10.28 -12.41
C SER A 202 -7.71 -9.23 -12.71
N LYS A 203 -6.45 -9.66 -12.77
CA LYS A 203 -5.33 -8.85 -13.27
C LYS A 203 -5.59 -8.32 -14.69
N GLN A 204 -6.31 -9.08 -15.52
CA GLN A 204 -6.58 -8.71 -16.91
C GLN A 204 -7.38 -7.39 -17.03
N GLN A 205 -8.26 -7.06 -16.07
CA GLN A 205 -8.98 -5.79 -16.08
C GLN A 205 -8.03 -4.58 -16.10
N TRP A 206 -6.93 -4.65 -15.34
CA TRP A 206 -5.95 -3.57 -15.33
C TRP A 206 -5.11 -3.56 -16.61
N VAL A 207 -4.72 -4.73 -17.12
CA VAL A 207 -4.01 -4.85 -18.40
C VAL A 207 -4.82 -4.22 -19.54
N ASP A 208 -6.11 -4.53 -19.63
CA ASP A 208 -7.00 -4.05 -20.71
C ASP A 208 -7.24 -2.54 -20.63
N LEU A 209 -7.47 -2.01 -19.42
CA LEU A 209 -7.68 -0.58 -19.20
C LEU A 209 -6.40 0.21 -19.49
N ALA A 210 -5.25 -0.23 -18.98
CA ALA A 210 -3.97 0.43 -19.22
C ALA A 210 -3.59 0.41 -20.72
N THR A 211 -3.82 -0.72 -21.41
CA THR A 211 -3.61 -0.83 -22.86
C THR A 211 -4.48 0.14 -23.64
N THR A 212 -5.76 0.24 -23.27
CA THR A 212 -6.73 1.11 -23.93
C THR A 212 -6.41 2.60 -23.69
N ALA A 213 -6.07 2.98 -22.46
CA ALA A 213 -5.66 4.33 -22.11
C ALA A 213 -4.37 4.73 -22.85
N LEU A 214 -3.36 3.85 -22.88
CA LEU A 214 -2.13 4.07 -23.62
C LEU A 214 -2.39 4.29 -25.11
N ALA A 215 -3.20 3.43 -25.74
CA ALA A 215 -3.54 3.57 -27.16
C ALA A 215 -4.25 4.91 -27.45
N ALA A 216 -5.17 5.34 -26.59
CA ALA A 216 -5.87 6.62 -26.75
C ALA A 216 -4.93 7.82 -26.57
N ILE A 217 -4.03 7.78 -25.58
CA ILE A 217 -3.00 8.80 -25.35
C ILE A 217 -2.10 8.91 -26.60
N ARG A 218 -1.61 7.78 -27.13
CA ARG A 218 -0.69 7.78 -28.28
C ARG A 218 -1.29 8.31 -29.58
N GLN A 219 -2.62 8.32 -29.73
CA GLN A 219 -3.29 8.97 -30.87
C GLN A 219 -3.05 10.48 -30.91
N VAL A 220 -2.88 11.13 -29.75
CA VAL A 220 -2.77 12.59 -29.63
C VAL A 220 -1.43 13.04 -29.06
N ASN A 221 -0.68 12.15 -28.42
CA ASN A 221 0.57 12.42 -27.73
C ASN A 221 1.51 11.21 -27.77
N PRO A 222 2.27 11.03 -28.86
CA PRO A 222 3.35 10.05 -28.93
C PRO A 222 4.58 10.44 -28.08
N GLU A 223 4.61 11.65 -27.52
CA GLU A 223 5.82 12.24 -26.94
C GLU A 223 6.06 11.90 -25.46
N HIS A 224 5.03 11.93 -24.61
CA HIS A 224 5.21 11.83 -23.15
C HIS A 224 5.39 10.38 -22.66
N ILE A 225 6.17 10.23 -21.60
CA ILE A 225 6.29 8.96 -20.89
C ILE A 225 4.92 8.60 -20.28
N VAL A 226 4.56 7.32 -20.32
CA VAL A 226 3.41 6.80 -19.57
C VAL A 226 3.92 6.02 -18.37
N PHE A 227 3.39 6.29 -17.18
CA PHE A 227 3.70 5.59 -15.95
C PHE A 227 2.61 4.55 -15.68
N VAL A 228 3.00 3.32 -15.39
CA VAL A 228 2.09 2.18 -15.17
C VAL A 228 2.42 1.51 -13.84
N GLU A 229 1.48 1.56 -12.90
CA GLU A 229 1.63 0.88 -11.61
C GLU A 229 1.39 -0.63 -11.71
N ARG A 230 2.13 -1.39 -10.91
CA ARG A 230 1.79 -2.80 -10.66
C ARG A 230 0.40 -2.93 -10.03
N LEU A 231 -0.23 -4.08 -10.24
CA LEU A 231 -1.47 -4.39 -9.56
C LEU A 231 -1.23 -4.61 -8.05
N LEU A 232 -2.05 -4.02 -7.19
CA LEU A 232 -1.93 -4.23 -5.74
C LEU A 232 -2.68 -5.48 -5.26
N ALA A 233 -3.92 -5.66 -5.72
CA ALA A 233 -4.76 -6.77 -5.30
C ALA A 233 -5.84 -7.13 -6.33
N VAL A 234 -6.36 -8.35 -6.22
CA VAL A 234 -7.57 -8.82 -6.93
C VAL A 234 -8.58 -9.26 -5.89
N GLN A 235 -9.80 -8.72 -5.92
CA GLN A 235 -10.88 -9.09 -4.99
C GLN A 235 -10.46 -8.96 -3.52
N GLY A 236 -9.72 -7.91 -3.18
CA GLY A 236 -9.17 -7.69 -1.83
C GLY A 236 -8.09 -8.71 -1.42
N LYS A 237 -7.60 -9.55 -2.33
CA LYS A 237 -6.50 -10.50 -2.08
C LYS A 237 -5.17 -9.87 -2.46
N TRP A 238 -4.42 -9.48 -1.44
CA TRP A 238 -3.09 -8.86 -1.53
C TRP A 238 -2.00 -9.91 -1.74
N GLN A 239 -2.00 -10.52 -2.92
CA GLN A 239 -1.02 -11.55 -3.30
C GLN A 239 -0.07 -11.00 -4.36
N ILE A 240 1.23 -11.28 -4.18
CA ILE A 240 2.26 -10.93 -5.14
C ILE A 240 2.58 -12.17 -5.99
N ASP A 241 2.44 -12.05 -7.30
CA ASP A 241 2.82 -13.11 -8.25
C ASP A 241 4.35 -13.10 -8.55
N GLN A 242 4.81 -14.07 -9.35
CA GLN A 242 6.22 -14.19 -9.74
C GLN A 242 6.75 -12.98 -10.54
N GLN A 243 5.87 -12.17 -11.12
CA GLN A 243 6.18 -10.94 -11.86
C GLN A 243 6.05 -9.69 -10.98
N GLN A 244 6.01 -9.85 -9.65
CA GLN A 244 5.77 -8.75 -8.71
C GLN A 244 4.48 -7.95 -9.02
N ASN A 245 3.49 -8.62 -9.61
CA ASN A 245 2.23 -8.06 -10.13
C ASN A 245 2.35 -7.07 -11.29
N PHE A 246 3.54 -6.90 -11.88
CA PHE A 246 3.70 -6.13 -13.11
C PHE A 246 3.21 -6.91 -14.35
N PHE A 247 3.02 -6.17 -15.43
CA PHE A 247 2.79 -6.64 -16.79
C PHE A 247 3.42 -5.64 -17.74
N LYS A 248 3.75 -6.04 -18.97
CA LYS A 248 4.30 -5.12 -19.97
C LYS A 248 3.25 -4.69 -20.97
N LEU A 249 3.27 -3.40 -21.30
CA LEU A 249 2.60 -2.85 -22.48
C LEU A 249 3.62 -2.69 -23.62
N ASP A 250 3.13 -2.80 -24.86
CA ASP A 250 3.96 -2.66 -26.07
C ASP A 250 4.15 -1.18 -26.44
N ASP A 251 4.97 -0.47 -25.67
CA ASP A 251 5.40 0.89 -25.96
C ASP A 251 6.81 1.10 -25.39
N PRO A 252 7.70 1.78 -26.14
CA PRO A 252 9.08 1.97 -25.72
C PRO A 252 9.25 3.05 -24.62
N ASN A 253 8.22 3.86 -24.38
CA ASN A 253 8.29 5.06 -23.55
C ASN A 253 7.43 4.93 -22.28
N ILE A 254 7.70 3.85 -21.52
CA ILE A 254 6.98 3.50 -20.28
C ILE A 254 7.92 3.43 -19.08
N VAL A 255 7.49 4.02 -17.97
CA VAL A 255 8.06 3.79 -16.64
C VAL A 255 7.09 2.94 -15.84
N TYR A 256 7.59 1.90 -15.16
CA TYR A 256 6.75 1.09 -14.27
C TYR A 256 6.92 1.56 -12.83
N GLN A 257 5.83 1.56 -12.06
CA GLN A 257 5.88 2.07 -10.69
C GLN A 257 5.33 1.12 -9.62
N TYR A 258 5.81 1.32 -8.39
CA TYR A 258 5.38 0.64 -7.18
C TYR A 258 5.41 1.61 -5.99
N HIS A 259 4.65 1.31 -4.93
CA HIS A 259 4.70 2.02 -3.65
C HIS A 259 5.40 1.17 -2.58
N PHE A 260 5.94 1.83 -1.55
CA PHE A 260 6.62 1.19 -0.44
C PHE A 260 6.26 1.83 0.91
N TYR A 261 5.62 1.04 1.77
CA TYR A 261 5.21 1.44 3.11
C TYR A 261 5.54 0.37 4.17
N GLU A 262 6.38 -0.61 3.87
CA GLU A 262 6.72 -1.66 4.82
C GLU A 262 7.78 -1.19 5.84
N PRO A 263 7.67 -1.57 7.13
CA PRO A 263 6.56 -2.27 7.76
C PRO A 263 5.32 -1.37 7.90
N ILE A 264 4.16 -1.82 7.40
CA ILE A 264 2.95 -0.98 7.37
C ILE A 264 2.47 -0.57 8.77
N ASP A 265 2.62 -1.46 9.73
CA ASP A 265 2.33 -1.24 11.15
C ASP A 265 3.14 -0.08 11.75
N TYR A 266 4.34 0.16 11.23
CA TYR A 266 5.18 1.30 11.60
C TYR A 266 4.79 2.56 10.83
N THR A 267 4.79 2.48 9.50
CA THR A 267 4.59 3.65 8.63
C THR A 267 3.19 4.25 8.76
N HIS A 268 2.21 3.47 9.22
CA HIS A 268 0.83 3.88 9.46
C HIS A 268 0.40 3.77 10.92
N GLN A 269 1.36 3.75 11.86
CA GLN A 269 1.04 3.69 13.28
C GLN A 269 0.09 4.84 13.68
N GLN A 270 -0.97 4.51 14.42
CA GLN A 270 -2.00 5.44 14.89
C GLN A 270 -2.81 6.14 13.79
N ALA A 271 -2.76 5.64 12.54
CA ALA A 271 -3.62 6.13 11.47
C ALA A 271 -5.10 5.85 11.80
N SER A 272 -5.95 6.87 11.82
CA SER A 272 -7.35 6.73 12.25
C SER A 272 -8.20 5.86 11.31
N TRP A 273 -7.75 5.67 10.07
CA TRP A 273 -8.41 4.82 9.07
C TRP A 273 -7.90 3.37 9.06
N LEU A 274 -6.87 3.03 9.84
CA LEU A 274 -6.33 1.67 10.00
C LEU A 274 -6.35 1.28 11.47
N SER A 275 -7.53 0.87 11.95
CA SER A 275 -7.75 0.50 13.36
C SER A 275 -6.90 -0.66 13.86
N GLN A 276 -6.28 -1.42 12.96
CA GLN A 276 -5.36 -2.51 13.30
C GLN A 276 -3.96 -2.04 13.73
N PHE A 277 -3.53 -0.81 13.38
CA PHE A 277 -2.17 -0.33 13.63
C PHE A 277 -2.12 0.81 14.65
N GLN A 278 -2.81 0.67 15.79
CA GLN A 278 -2.92 1.75 16.79
C GLN A 278 -1.78 1.77 17.82
N ALA A 279 -1.05 0.67 17.97
CA ALA A 279 0.07 0.59 18.90
C ALA A 279 1.26 1.42 18.37
N PRO A 280 1.92 2.24 19.22
CA PRO A 280 3.18 2.87 18.86
C PRO A 280 4.22 1.85 18.43
N ALA A 281 5.05 2.22 17.47
CA ALA A 281 6.15 1.40 16.97
C ALA A 281 7.39 2.26 16.70
N GLN A 282 8.57 1.63 16.73
CA GLN A 282 9.85 2.28 16.51
C GLN A 282 10.54 1.71 15.27
N TYR A 283 11.49 2.48 14.72
CA TYR A 283 12.38 2.05 13.66
C TYR A 283 13.79 2.66 13.86
N PRO A 284 14.88 1.91 13.68
CA PRO A 284 14.90 0.46 13.53
C PRO A 284 14.41 -0.23 14.82
N ASP A 285 13.85 -1.42 14.69
CA ASP A 285 13.38 -2.24 15.82
C ASP A 285 13.96 -3.66 15.67
N PRO A 286 14.95 -4.05 16.49
CA PRO A 286 15.57 -5.37 16.42
C PRO A 286 14.69 -6.48 17.02
N GLU A 287 13.65 -6.14 17.78
CA GLU A 287 12.77 -7.12 18.42
C GLU A 287 11.59 -7.48 17.51
N ARG A 288 11.21 -6.58 16.59
CA ARG A 288 10.21 -6.86 15.56
C ARG A 288 10.88 -7.39 14.29
N VAL A 289 10.39 -8.54 13.82
CA VAL A 289 10.96 -9.24 12.67
C VAL A 289 9.91 -9.52 11.61
N LYS A 290 10.31 -9.47 10.34
CA LYS A 290 9.59 -10.06 9.22
C LYS A 290 10.20 -11.42 8.92
N VAL A 291 9.33 -12.42 8.81
CA VAL A 291 9.69 -13.77 8.38
C VAL A 291 9.48 -13.87 6.88
N ILE A 292 10.54 -14.23 6.15
CA ILE A 292 10.52 -14.48 4.72
C ILE A 292 10.53 -15.99 4.49
N GLY A 293 9.64 -16.49 3.62
CA GLY A 293 9.53 -17.90 3.27
C GLY A 293 8.11 -18.43 3.46
N SER A 294 8.00 -19.75 3.64
CA SER A 294 6.72 -20.43 3.93
C SER A 294 6.87 -21.23 5.22
N PRO A 295 7.00 -20.53 6.36
CA PRO A 295 7.17 -21.19 7.63
C PRO A 295 5.90 -22.00 7.93
N HIS A 296 6.08 -23.18 8.52
CA HIS A 296 4.99 -24.07 8.86
C HIS A 296 5.18 -24.63 10.26
N TRP A 297 4.04 -24.94 10.89
CA TRP A 297 4.03 -25.57 12.20
C TRP A 297 4.88 -26.85 12.19
N TYR A 298 5.77 -26.95 13.16
CA TYR A 298 6.72 -28.05 13.31
C TYR A 298 6.43 -28.89 14.57
N ASP A 299 6.32 -28.23 15.73
CA ASP A 299 6.05 -28.87 17.03
C ASP A 299 5.51 -27.83 18.05
N ALA A 300 5.28 -28.23 19.30
CA ALA A 300 4.91 -27.32 20.39
C ALA A 300 5.38 -27.82 21.77
N TYR A 301 5.42 -26.91 22.75
CA TYR A 301 5.67 -27.27 24.14
C TYR A 301 4.37 -27.65 24.89
N PHE A 302 4.10 -28.95 25.01
CA PHE A 302 2.83 -29.46 25.56
C PHE A 302 2.74 -29.57 27.08
N ASN A 303 3.84 -29.36 27.80
CA ASN A 303 3.94 -29.70 29.22
C ASN A 303 3.47 -28.60 30.18
N ASN A 304 2.95 -27.45 29.73
CA ASN A 304 2.45 -26.39 30.63
C ASN A 304 1.21 -26.81 31.45
N PRO A 305 0.94 -26.13 32.58
CA PRO A 305 -0.25 -26.35 33.38
C PRO A 305 -1.54 -26.16 32.59
N ARG A 306 -2.58 -26.86 33.04
CA ARG A 306 -3.88 -26.95 32.38
C ARG A 306 -4.98 -26.54 33.33
N LEU A 307 -5.96 -25.83 32.81
CA LEU A 307 -7.26 -25.70 33.44
C LEU A 307 -8.19 -26.77 32.83
N SER A 308 -8.68 -27.70 33.65
CA SER A 308 -9.39 -28.92 33.21
C SER A 308 -10.83 -29.02 33.68
N GLU A 309 -11.36 -27.95 34.25
CA GLU A 309 -12.73 -27.87 34.73
C GLU A 309 -13.25 -26.43 34.61
N HIS A 310 -14.54 -26.24 34.85
CA HIS A 310 -15.14 -24.92 34.91
C HIS A 310 -14.49 -24.08 36.01
N ASN A 311 -13.97 -22.92 35.62
CA ASN A 311 -13.46 -21.91 36.54
C ASN A 311 -13.97 -20.53 36.13
N ALA A 312 -14.92 -20.00 36.90
CA ALA A 312 -15.49 -18.68 36.66
C ALA A 312 -14.53 -17.53 37.00
N ASP A 313 -13.55 -17.79 37.87
CA ASP A 313 -12.56 -16.81 38.31
C ASP A 313 -11.28 -16.89 37.46
N TRP A 314 -10.56 -15.77 37.40
CA TRP A 314 -9.26 -15.74 36.75
C TRP A 314 -8.24 -16.56 37.53
N GLN A 315 -7.62 -17.53 36.87
CA GLN A 315 -6.51 -18.30 37.40
C GLN A 315 -5.23 -18.00 36.63
N TYR A 316 -4.16 -17.70 37.36
CA TYR A 316 -2.84 -17.54 36.77
C TYR A 316 -2.24 -18.93 36.47
N LEU A 317 -1.96 -19.16 35.19
CA LEU A 317 -1.29 -20.35 34.68
C LEU A 317 0.18 -20.00 34.45
N GLN A 318 1.02 -20.29 35.44
CA GLN A 318 2.47 -20.14 35.31
C GLN A 318 3.02 -21.31 34.49
N GLY A 319 3.61 -21.04 33.32
CA GLY A 319 4.20 -22.10 32.50
C GLY A 319 5.37 -22.81 33.17
N HIS A 320 5.76 -23.97 32.66
CA HIS A 320 7.03 -24.58 33.03
C HIS A 320 8.16 -24.03 32.16
N LYS A 321 9.30 -23.70 32.78
CA LYS A 321 10.52 -23.38 32.04
C LYS A 321 10.99 -24.60 31.25
N PHE A 322 11.38 -24.42 29.99
CA PHE A 322 12.02 -25.46 29.18
C PHE A 322 13.20 -24.89 28.40
N ALA A 323 14.25 -25.69 28.21
CA ALA A 323 15.37 -25.34 27.36
C ALA A 323 15.01 -25.60 25.89
N LEU A 324 15.29 -24.66 25.00
CA LEU A 324 15.16 -24.91 23.57
C LEU A 324 16.46 -25.46 23.00
N THR A 325 16.47 -26.75 22.65
CA THR A 325 17.66 -27.43 22.13
C THR A 325 17.49 -28.00 20.72
N ASP A 326 16.28 -28.00 20.15
CA ASP A 326 16.05 -28.50 18.80
C ASP A 326 16.40 -27.41 17.77
N PRO A 327 17.47 -27.60 16.95
CA PRO A 327 17.88 -26.62 15.96
C PRO A 327 16.89 -26.45 14.79
N LYS A 328 15.86 -27.31 14.68
CA LYS A 328 14.81 -27.15 13.67
C LYS A 328 13.77 -26.11 14.06
N VAL A 329 13.73 -25.69 15.32
CA VAL A 329 12.86 -24.62 15.79
C VAL A 329 13.48 -23.27 15.42
N GLU A 330 12.98 -22.69 14.33
CA GLU A 330 13.48 -21.42 13.79
C GLU A 330 12.66 -20.23 14.30
N LEU A 331 11.39 -20.46 14.65
CA LEU A 331 10.49 -19.47 15.25
C LEU A 331 9.64 -20.10 16.33
N MET A 332 9.24 -19.30 17.31
CA MET A 332 8.24 -19.65 18.31
C MET A 332 7.13 -18.59 18.35
N TYR A 333 5.92 -18.98 18.71
CA TYR A 333 4.82 -18.05 18.89
C TYR A 333 3.83 -18.54 19.96
N PRO A 334 3.12 -17.63 20.64
CA PRO A 334 2.10 -18.01 21.60
C PRO A 334 0.90 -18.68 20.92
N ALA A 335 0.47 -19.80 21.50
CA ALA A 335 -0.78 -20.48 21.16
C ALA A 335 -1.63 -20.68 22.42
N LEU A 336 -2.86 -20.18 22.34
CA LEU A 336 -3.86 -20.25 23.40
C LEU A 336 -4.83 -21.38 23.08
N VAL A 337 -4.83 -22.42 23.89
CA VAL A 337 -5.52 -23.67 23.62
C VAL A 337 -6.80 -23.76 24.44
N SER A 338 -7.87 -24.21 23.81
CA SER A 338 -9.13 -24.54 24.47
C SER A 338 -9.76 -25.74 23.79
N ALA A 339 -9.43 -26.94 24.23
CA ALA A 339 -9.99 -28.17 23.69
C ALA A 339 -11.21 -28.67 24.48
N ASN A 340 -12.17 -29.28 23.79
CA ASN A 340 -13.37 -29.91 24.36
C ASN A 340 -14.16 -29.03 25.35
N ASN A 341 -14.22 -27.71 25.13
CA ASN A 341 -14.97 -26.80 25.97
C ASN A 341 -16.28 -26.37 25.27
N ALA A 342 -17.42 -26.78 25.81
CA ALA A 342 -18.73 -26.40 25.25
C ALA A 342 -19.10 -24.93 25.50
N GLY A 343 -18.48 -24.27 26.47
CA GLY A 343 -18.62 -22.84 26.70
C GLY A 343 -17.46 -22.03 26.16
N ASP A 344 -17.05 -21.04 26.93
CA ASP A 344 -16.01 -20.10 26.56
C ASP A 344 -14.76 -20.30 27.41
N THR A 345 -13.63 -20.01 26.82
CA THR A 345 -12.33 -19.86 27.48
C THR A 345 -11.84 -18.45 27.19
N TRP A 346 -11.29 -17.79 28.19
CA TRP A 346 -10.68 -16.48 28.04
C TRP A 346 -9.25 -16.51 28.52
N PHE A 347 -8.37 -15.79 27.81
CA PHE A 347 -7.00 -15.55 28.19
C PHE A 347 -6.72 -14.06 28.21
N LYS A 348 -5.95 -13.59 29.20
CA LYS A 348 -5.45 -12.22 29.28
C LYS A 348 -4.03 -12.18 29.84
N GLN A 349 -3.34 -11.05 29.63
CA GLN A 349 -1.98 -10.80 30.15
C GLN A 349 -1.04 -11.98 29.89
N VAL A 350 -0.92 -12.36 28.62
CA VAL A 350 -0.07 -13.46 28.18
C VAL A 350 1.36 -12.94 28.08
N THR A 351 2.28 -13.62 28.76
CA THR A 351 3.70 -13.21 28.85
C THR A 351 4.61 -14.38 28.49
N ILE A 352 5.69 -14.09 27.79
CA ILE A 352 6.75 -15.03 27.47
C ILE A 352 8.04 -14.49 28.07
N THR A 353 8.68 -15.28 28.92
CA THR A 353 9.96 -14.91 29.52
C THR A 353 11.07 -15.76 28.91
N GLU A 354 12.12 -15.09 28.42
CA GLU A 354 13.36 -15.72 28.00
C GLU A 354 14.39 -15.60 29.10
N TYR A 355 15.08 -16.71 29.38
CA TYR A 355 16.15 -16.82 30.34
C TYR A 355 17.43 -17.26 29.63
N ALA A 356 18.57 -16.91 30.20
CA ALA A 356 19.87 -17.36 29.75
C ALA A 356 19.99 -18.90 29.83
N ALA A 357 21.08 -19.44 29.29
CA ALA A 357 21.35 -20.88 29.30
C ALA A 357 21.48 -21.49 30.71
N ASP A 358 21.61 -20.68 31.76
CA ASP A 358 21.57 -21.14 33.15
C ASP A 358 20.15 -21.40 33.68
N GLY A 359 19.12 -20.96 32.96
CA GLY A 359 17.71 -21.08 33.33
C GLY A 359 17.25 -20.13 34.44
N GLU A 360 18.14 -19.29 34.96
CA GLU A 360 17.91 -18.43 36.12
C GLU A 360 17.91 -16.95 35.75
N GLN A 361 18.91 -16.48 34.98
CA GLN A 361 18.98 -15.09 34.58
C GLN A 361 17.88 -14.77 33.55
N VAL A 362 16.95 -13.89 33.92
CA VAL A 362 15.99 -13.32 32.96
C VAL A 362 16.71 -12.42 31.98
N LEU A 363 16.51 -12.67 30.68
CA LEU A 363 17.03 -11.84 29.60
C LEU A 363 15.99 -10.85 29.10
N ARG A 364 14.74 -11.29 28.91
CA ARG A 364 13.63 -10.42 28.52
C ARG A 364 12.26 -10.97 28.92
N HIS A 365 11.33 -10.05 29.10
CA HIS A 365 9.90 -10.33 29.21
C HIS A 365 9.19 -9.78 27.96
N ILE A 366 8.45 -10.65 27.29
CA ILE A 366 7.71 -10.33 26.08
C ILE A 366 6.22 -10.36 26.46
N GLU A 367 5.58 -9.21 26.40
CA GLU A 367 4.13 -9.11 26.49
C GLU A 367 3.51 -9.47 25.13
N VAL A 368 2.53 -10.38 25.14
CA VAL A 368 1.85 -10.79 23.91
C VAL A 368 0.69 -9.84 23.64
N ASP A 369 0.67 -9.24 22.44
CA ASP A 369 -0.38 -8.32 22.02
C ASP A 369 -1.68 -9.09 21.69
N LEU A 370 -2.66 -8.95 22.58
CA LEU A 370 -3.99 -9.56 22.44
C LEU A 370 -4.98 -8.65 21.70
N SER A 371 -4.64 -7.36 21.53
CA SER A 371 -5.53 -6.33 20.99
C SER A 371 -5.67 -6.41 19.47
N GLN A 372 -4.60 -6.83 18.78
CA GLN A 372 -4.58 -6.89 17.31
C GLN A 372 -5.22 -8.17 16.78
N HIS A 373 -6.51 -8.12 16.44
CA HIS A 373 -7.23 -9.28 15.91
C HIS A 373 -6.56 -9.90 14.66
N SER A 374 -5.94 -9.11 13.79
CA SER A 374 -5.23 -9.59 12.59
C SER A 374 -4.01 -10.46 12.92
N ASN A 375 -3.45 -10.31 14.12
CA ASN A 375 -2.34 -11.12 14.62
C ASN A 375 -2.80 -12.52 15.05
N TRP A 376 -4.10 -12.79 15.19
CA TRP A 376 -4.59 -14.08 15.71
C TRP A 376 -5.31 -14.88 14.63
N TYR A 377 -4.88 -16.13 14.44
CA TYR A 377 -5.62 -17.11 13.65
C TYR A 377 -6.27 -18.14 14.56
N PHE A 378 -7.34 -18.78 14.09
CA PHE A 378 -8.02 -19.84 14.81
C PHE A 378 -7.94 -21.16 14.03
N TRP A 379 -7.50 -22.20 14.71
CA TRP A 379 -7.56 -23.57 14.21
C TRP A 379 -8.34 -24.45 15.19
N ALA A 380 -9.20 -25.32 14.67
CA ALA A 380 -9.92 -26.28 15.49
C ALA A 380 -10.07 -27.63 14.78
N ALA A 381 -9.77 -28.70 15.50
CA ALA A 381 -10.13 -30.05 15.11
C ALA A 381 -11.64 -30.15 14.86
N LYS A 382 -12.02 -30.84 13.78
CA LYS A 382 -13.41 -31.02 13.34
C LYS A 382 -14.13 -29.71 12.95
N ASN A 383 -13.39 -28.62 12.71
CA ASN A 383 -13.93 -27.31 12.30
C ASN A 383 -15.02 -26.76 13.24
N LYS A 384 -14.95 -27.07 14.54
CA LYS A 384 -15.92 -26.60 15.53
C LYS A 384 -15.26 -25.71 16.57
N GLY A 385 -15.70 -24.45 16.60
CA GLY A 385 -15.34 -23.44 17.58
C GLY A 385 -15.16 -22.08 16.91
N ALA A 386 -14.82 -21.07 17.69
CA ALA A 386 -14.42 -19.76 17.19
C ALA A 386 -13.43 -19.11 18.15
N SER A 387 -12.60 -18.19 17.64
CA SER A 387 -11.81 -17.29 18.47
C SER A 387 -11.95 -15.84 18.02
N ARG A 388 -11.74 -14.90 18.95
CA ARG A 388 -11.83 -13.45 18.76
C ARG A 388 -11.13 -12.71 19.89
N SER A 389 -10.42 -11.63 19.54
CA SER A 389 -10.00 -10.60 20.49
C SER A 389 -11.21 -9.82 21.01
N ARG A 390 -11.21 -9.49 22.31
CA ARG A 390 -12.22 -8.65 22.97
C ARG A 390 -11.59 -7.85 24.10
N ILE A 391 -12.20 -6.73 24.43
CA ILE A 391 -12.01 -6.08 25.72
C ILE A 391 -12.95 -6.73 26.73
N LEU A 392 -12.39 -7.30 27.79
CA LEU A 392 -13.12 -7.91 28.90
C LEU A 392 -12.63 -7.31 30.21
N GLU A 393 -13.53 -6.77 31.02
CA GLU A 393 -13.19 -6.14 32.31
C GLU A 393 -12.14 -5.02 32.19
N GLY A 394 -12.11 -4.32 31.04
CA GLY A 394 -11.18 -3.22 30.76
C GLY A 394 -9.81 -3.66 30.22
N GLU A 395 -9.58 -4.95 29.99
CA GLU A 395 -8.32 -5.49 29.46
C GLU A 395 -8.55 -6.26 28.15
N ASP A 396 -7.54 -6.27 27.29
CA ASP A 396 -7.55 -7.10 26.09
C ASP A 396 -7.48 -8.60 26.45
N ALA A 397 -8.33 -9.39 25.81
CA ALA A 397 -8.46 -10.81 26.04
C ALA A 397 -8.76 -11.56 24.75
N ILE A 398 -8.25 -12.79 24.64
CA ILE A 398 -8.63 -13.72 23.58
C ILE A 398 -9.71 -14.65 24.13
N GLN A 399 -10.87 -14.65 23.46
CA GLN A 399 -11.95 -15.60 23.73
C GLN A 399 -11.88 -16.76 22.75
N ILE A 400 -12.05 -17.99 23.24
CA ILE A 400 -12.24 -19.20 22.42
C ILE A 400 -13.53 -19.89 22.87
N SER A 401 -14.43 -20.19 21.92
CA SER A 401 -15.80 -20.64 22.22
C SER A 401 -16.11 -21.99 21.57
N ASN A 402 -16.87 -22.84 22.29
CA ASN A 402 -17.63 -23.99 21.78
C ASN A 402 -16.80 -25.00 20.94
N THR A 403 -15.76 -25.54 21.55
CA THR A 403 -14.83 -26.49 20.93
C THR A 403 -15.18 -27.95 21.28
N SER A 404 -15.02 -28.87 20.32
CA SER A 404 -15.33 -30.32 20.50
C SER A 404 -14.13 -31.26 20.24
N GLY A 405 -12.94 -30.67 20.26
CA GLY A 405 -11.66 -31.29 20.01
C GLY A 405 -10.57 -30.27 20.31
N ASP A 406 -9.32 -30.58 19.93
CA ASP A 406 -8.23 -29.61 20.04
C ASP A 406 -8.55 -28.35 19.25
N ALA A 407 -8.30 -27.19 19.84
CA ALA A 407 -8.53 -25.91 19.20
C ALA A 407 -7.61 -24.87 19.82
N ASN A 408 -6.99 -24.07 18.97
CA ASN A 408 -6.05 -23.04 19.41
C ASN A 408 -6.27 -21.75 18.64
N SER A 409 -6.04 -20.65 19.36
CA SER A 409 -5.80 -19.34 18.78
C SER A 409 -4.30 -19.10 18.82
N GLY A 410 -3.65 -19.03 17.67
CA GLY A 410 -2.22 -18.81 17.54
C GLY A 410 -1.92 -17.40 17.03
N SER A 411 -0.82 -16.82 17.49
CA SER A 411 -0.30 -15.58 16.91
C SER A 411 0.37 -15.85 15.56
N SER A 412 -0.01 -15.11 14.51
CA SER A 412 0.51 -15.21 13.13
C SER A 412 1.52 -14.12 12.78
N GLN A 413 1.74 -13.13 13.65
CA GLN A 413 2.60 -11.97 13.38
C GLN A 413 3.55 -11.60 14.53
N GLN A 414 3.34 -12.11 15.76
CA GLN A 414 4.26 -11.91 16.89
C GLN A 414 5.18 -13.12 17.07
N PHE A 415 6.06 -13.33 16.09
CA PHE A 415 7.06 -14.40 16.16
C PHE A 415 8.23 -14.02 17.07
N ILE A 416 8.75 -15.02 17.78
CA ILE A 416 9.97 -14.95 18.58
C ILE A 416 11.03 -15.76 17.86
N VAL A 417 12.15 -15.12 17.55
CA VAL A 417 13.37 -15.81 17.13
C VAL A 417 14.04 -16.36 18.38
N PRO A 418 14.10 -17.68 18.56
CA PRO A 418 14.72 -18.23 19.75
C PRO A 418 16.24 -18.27 19.64
N THR A 419 16.89 -18.29 20.80
CA THR A 419 18.30 -18.61 20.95
C THR A 419 18.42 -20.05 21.44
N LEU A 420 19.14 -20.90 20.69
CA LEU A 420 19.37 -22.29 21.11
C LEU A 420 20.15 -22.33 22.44
N GLY A 421 19.69 -23.19 23.35
CA GLY A 421 20.23 -23.35 24.70
C GLY A 421 19.59 -22.43 25.74
N HIS A 422 18.87 -21.38 25.35
CA HIS A 422 18.11 -20.55 26.28
C HIS A 422 16.85 -21.26 26.80
N TYR A 423 16.34 -20.77 27.92
CA TYR A 423 15.10 -21.27 28.51
C TYR A 423 13.94 -20.32 28.24
N TYR A 424 12.76 -20.88 28.03
CA TYR A 424 11.54 -20.12 27.78
C TYR A 424 10.40 -20.55 28.69
N GLN A 425 9.53 -19.61 29.03
CA GLN A 425 8.34 -19.85 29.85
C GLN A 425 7.20 -18.94 29.37
N ILE A 426 6.07 -19.52 28.99
CA ILE A 426 4.85 -18.77 28.67
C ILE A 426 3.86 -18.90 29.82
N SER A 427 3.29 -17.77 30.27
CA SER A 427 2.30 -17.72 31.33
C SER A 427 1.12 -16.82 30.92
N ALA A 428 -0.06 -17.10 31.47
CA ALA A 428 -1.26 -16.33 31.16
C ALA A 428 -2.27 -16.41 32.31
N TRP A 429 -3.17 -15.43 32.39
CA TRP A 429 -4.40 -15.59 33.16
C TRP A 429 -5.46 -16.25 32.28
N ALA A 430 -6.16 -17.24 32.82
CA ALA A 430 -7.22 -17.94 32.11
C ALA A 430 -8.47 -18.14 32.98
N LYS A 431 -9.64 -18.17 32.36
CA LYS A 431 -10.90 -18.61 32.96
C LYS A 431 -11.79 -19.32 31.95
N THR A 432 -12.77 -20.09 32.42
CA THR A 432 -13.69 -20.86 31.56
C THR A 432 -15.14 -20.80 32.02
N SER A 433 -16.07 -20.85 31.07
CA SER A 433 -17.49 -21.10 31.32
C SER A 433 -17.87 -22.47 30.77
N ASN A 434 -18.72 -23.20 31.50
CA ASN A 434 -19.28 -24.49 31.06
C ASN A 434 -18.24 -25.54 30.60
N ALA A 435 -17.02 -25.51 31.15
CA ALA A 435 -15.99 -26.50 30.87
C ALA A 435 -16.25 -27.77 31.69
N GLY A 436 -16.40 -28.90 30.99
CA GLY A 436 -16.46 -30.22 31.62
C GLY A 436 -15.07 -30.77 31.95
N SER A 437 -14.99 -31.92 32.62
CA SER A 437 -13.72 -32.57 33.01
C SER A 437 -12.82 -32.99 31.83
N ALA A 438 -13.37 -33.04 30.62
CA ALA A 438 -12.62 -33.32 29.39
C ALA A 438 -12.02 -32.06 28.75
N ALA A 439 -12.35 -30.86 29.27
CA ALA A 439 -11.82 -29.62 28.78
C ALA A 439 -10.32 -29.52 29.02
N HIS A 440 -9.63 -28.88 28.10
CA HIS A 440 -8.19 -28.70 28.19
C HIS A 440 -7.82 -27.29 27.74
N VAL A 441 -7.47 -26.46 28.71
CA VAL A 441 -7.16 -25.04 28.52
C VAL A 441 -5.73 -24.77 28.97
N GLN A 442 -4.91 -24.18 28.08
CA GLN A 442 -3.48 -23.99 28.31
C GLN A 442 -2.95 -22.85 27.42
N ALA A 443 -1.99 -22.08 27.93
CA ALA A 443 -1.11 -21.27 27.09
C ALA A 443 0.16 -22.09 26.79
N ARG A 444 0.56 -22.16 25.51
CA ARG A 444 1.76 -22.88 25.08
C ARG A 444 2.53 -22.10 24.02
N LEU A 445 3.79 -22.50 23.80
CA LEU A 445 4.58 -22.02 22.66
C LEU A 445 4.51 -23.08 21.56
N ASP A 446 4.10 -22.65 20.38
CA ASP A 446 4.17 -23.43 19.14
C ASP A 446 5.41 -23.02 18.35
N PHE A 447 5.95 -23.96 17.59
CA PHE A 447 7.22 -23.84 16.91
C PHE A 447 7.04 -23.97 15.40
N GLN A 448 7.80 -23.19 14.64
CA GLN A 448 7.83 -23.28 13.17
C GLN A 448 9.23 -23.57 12.64
N THR A 449 9.25 -24.15 11.44
CA THR A 449 10.43 -24.41 10.62
C THR A 449 10.14 -24.05 9.16
N GLY A 450 11.16 -24.05 8.30
CA GLY A 450 11.03 -23.70 6.89
C GLY A 450 11.10 -22.18 6.65
N VAL A 451 11.88 -21.49 7.47
CA VAL A 451 12.15 -20.05 7.33
C VAL A 451 13.29 -19.83 6.34
N ASN A 452 13.09 -18.96 5.36
CA ASN A 452 14.15 -18.61 4.41
C ASN A 452 15.05 -17.50 4.97
N ALA A 453 14.45 -16.49 5.60
CA ALA A 453 15.17 -15.42 6.28
C ALA A 453 14.31 -14.81 7.39
N ILE A 454 14.97 -14.30 8.42
CA ILE A 454 14.35 -13.49 9.47
C ILE A 454 15.05 -12.14 9.45
N LEU A 455 14.28 -11.09 9.19
CA LEU A 455 14.82 -9.75 9.03
C LEU A 455 14.20 -8.83 10.08
N PRO A 456 15.00 -8.21 10.96
CA PRO A 456 14.49 -7.19 11.88
C PRO A 456 13.97 -5.99 11.11
N TRP A 457 13.24 -5.10 11.77
CA TRP A 457 12.80 -3.85 11.17
C TRP A 457 13.99 -2.90 11.05
N ASP A 458 14.75 -3.04 9.97
CA ASP A 458 15.89 -2.21 9.63
C ASP A 458 16.04 -2.05 8.10
N LYS A 459 17.16 -1.48 7.66
CA LYS A 459 17.44 -1.28 6.24
C LYS A 459 17.53 -2.59 5.45
N ALA A 460 17.94 -3.69 6.06
CA ALA A 460 18.06 -4.98 5.38
C ALA A 460 16.68 -5.53 5.01
N LEU A 461 15.68 -5.34 5.87
CA LEU A 461 14.29 -5.65 5.54
C LEU A 461 13.79 -4.83 4.34
N ILE A 462 14.02 -3.52 4.34
CA ILE A 462 13.63 -2.64 3.23
C ILE A 462 14.28 -3.13 1.92
N ALA A 463 15.60 -3.37 1.96
CA ALA A 463 16.35 -3.85 0.81
C ALA A 463 15.82 -5.21 0.29
N GLU A 464 15.52 -6.16 1.17
CA GLU A 464 15.04 -7.48 0.76
C GLU A 464 13.66 -7.43 0.10
N ILE A 465 12.75 -6.57 0.60
CA ILE A 465 11.40 -6.40 0.00
C ILE A 465 11.49 -5.69 -1.35
N ILE A 466 12.35 -4.69 -1.50
CA ILE A 466 12.51 -3.92 -2.75
C ILE A 466 13.27 -4.72 -3.81
N ARG A 467 14.26 -5.54 -3.41
CA ARG A 467 15.13 -6.29 -4.31
C ARG A 467 14.41 -7.06 -5.43
N PRO A 468 13.37 -7.88 -5.19
CA PRO A 468 12.70 -8.61 -6.29
C PRO A 468 11.97 -7.68 -7.27
N ILE A 469 11.49 -6.51 -6.82
CA ILE A 469 10.88 -5.49 -7.68
C ILE A 469 11.94 -4.89 -8.60
N GLU A 470 13.08 -4.50 -8.03
CA GLU A 470 14.19 -3.93 -8.79
C GLU A 470 14.78 -4.93 -9.79
N GLN A 471 14.94 -6.20 -9.37
CA GLN A 471 15.36 -7.29 -10.26
C GLN A 471 14.43 -7.43 -11.46
N TRP A 472 13.11 -7.37 -11.27
CA TRP A 472 12.16 -7.39 -12.37
C TRP A 472 12.42 -6.25 -13.37
N GLY A 473 12.61 -5.01 -12.89
CA GLY A 473 12.94 -3.87 -13.74
C GLY A 473 14.25 -4.06 -14.51
N MET A 474 15.26 -4.65 -13.87
CA MET A 474 16.53 -4.98 -14.52
C MET A 474 16.37 -6.00 -15.65
N GLU A 475 15.65 -7.08 -15.40
CA GLU A 475 15.39 -8.17 -16.33
C GLU A 475 14.55 -7.69 -17.52
N GLN A 476 13.53 -6.87 -17.25
CA GLN A 476 12.66 -6.30 -18.27
C GLN A 476 13.29 -5.13 -19.03
N LYS A 477 14.43 -4.63 -18.55
CA LYS A 477 15.17 -3.48 -19.08
C LYS A 477 14.29 -2.22 -19.16
N VAL A 478 13.58 -1.93 -18.08
CA VAL A 478 12.69 -0.76 -17.95
C VAL A 478 13.09 0.07 -16.72
N PRO A 479 12.85 1.39 -16.72
CA PRO A 479 13.01 2.21 -15.53
C PRO A 479 11.89 1.92 -14.52
N LEU A 480 12.23 2.03 -13.24
CA LEU A 480 11.29 1.93 -12.12
C LEU A 480 11.13 3.25 -11.39
N TYR A 481 9.91 3.50 -10.92
CA TYR A 481 9.55 4.65 -10.11
C TYR A 481 8.91 4.19 -8.80
N LEU A 482 9.53 4.55 -7.68
CA LEU A 482 8.93 4.45 -6.36
C LEU A 482 7.91 5.59 -6.22
N GLY A 483 6.68 5.31 -6.65
CA GLY A 483 5.60 6.30 -6.82
C GLY A 483 5.15 6.95 -5.53
N GLU A 484 5.24 6.21 -4.43
CA GLU A 484 4.99 6.69 -3.08
C GLU A 484 5.83 5.92 -2.06
N PHE A 485 6.40 6.68 -1.13
CA PHE A 485 6.89 6.18 0.15
C PHE A 485 6.78 7.32 1.18
N GLY A 486 6.63 6.96 2.44
CA GLY A 486 6.52 7.91 3.54
C GLY A 486 6.12 7.20 4.82
N CYS A 487 6.13 7.92 5.92
CA CYS A 487 5.56 7.44 7.18
C CYS A 487 4.76 8.56 7.84
N ILE A 488 3.72 8.18 8.58
CA ILE A 488 2.81 9.11 9.24
C ILE A 488 3.54 9.98 10.27
N ALA A 489 3.02 11.19 10.52
CA ALA A 489 3.61 12.21 11.39
C ALA A 489 3.98 11.71 12.79
N ALA A 490 3.30 10.67 13.30
CA ALA A 490 3.64 10.02 14.57
C ALA A 490 5.07 9.43 14.58
N CYS A 491 5.58 8.97 13.43
CA CYS A 491 6.92 8.38 13.29
C CYS A 491 8.05 9.40 13.53
N PHE A 492 7.75 10.70 13.48
CA PHE A 492 8.74 11.78 13.70
C PHE A 492 8.68 12.36 15.12
N LYS A 493 7.83 11.82 15.99
CA LYS A 493 7.72 12.20 17.40
C LYS A 493 8.50 11.23 18.27
N ASP A 494 8.89 11.67 19.46
CA ASP A 494 9.38 10.82 20.55
C ASP A 494 10.46 9.79 20.17
N GLN A 495 11.35 10.17 19.23
CA GLN A 495 12.41 9.30 18.70
C GLN A 495 11.90 8.00 18.04
N ALA A 496 10.68 8.00 17.50
CA ALA A 496 10.09 6.84 16.82
C ALA A 496 10.82 6.44 15.52
N GLY A 497 11.77 7.25 15.02
CA GLY A 497 12.72 6.82 14.00
C GLY A 497 12.41 7.18 12.54
N GLY A 498 11.41 8.02 12.30
CA GLY A 498 10.92 8.30 10.94
C GLY A 498 12.00 8.86 10.01
N LEU A 499 12.93 9.67 10.54
CA LEU A 499 14.07 10.17 9.76
C LEU A 499 14.99 9.05 9.25
N GLN A 500 15.27 8.05 10.11
CA GLN A 500 16.11 6.91 9.75
C GLN A 500 15.40 6.04 8.71
N TRP A 501 14.10 5.77 8.89
CA TRP A 501 13.33 5.00 7.92
C TRP A 501 13.32 5.66 6.53
N VAL A 502 13.04 6.96 6.45
CA VAL A 502 13.06 7.69 5.17
C VAL A 502 14.45 7.68 4.55
N SER A 503 15.51 7.87 5.35
CA SER A 503 16.89 7.78 4.87
C SER A 503 17.24 6.39 4.32
N ASP A 504 16.80 5.32 4.99
CA ASP A 504 17.07 3.94 4.58
C ASP A 504 16.34 3.57 3.28
N VAL A 505 15.09 4.01 3.11
CA VAL A 505 14.37 3.87 1.83
C VAL A 505 15.11 4.59 0.70
N LEU A 506 15.54 5.84 0.94
CA LEU A 506 16.29 6.62 -0.05
C LEU A 506 17.63 5.98 -0.39
N ASP A 507 18.37 5.46 0.60
CA ASP A 507 19.62 4.73 0.36
C ASP A 507 19.41 3.50 -0.53
N VAL A 508 18.33 2.75 -0.31
CA VAL A 508 18.00 1.58 -1.14
C VAL A 508 17.64 2.04 -2.55
N ALA A 509 16.79 3.07 -2.70
CA ALA A 509 16.48 3.64 -4.01
C ALA A 509 17.73 4.17 -4.75
N ASP A 510 18.67 4.77 -4.04
CA ASP A 510 19.95 5.26 -4.58
C ASP A 510 20.81 4.12 -5.11
N SER A 511 20.85 2.98 -4.41
CA SER A 511 21.62 1.79 -4.82
C SER A 511 21.16 1.23 -6.18
N TYR A 512 19.90 1.46 -6.54
CA TYR A 512 19.28 1.03 -7.79
C TYR A 512 19.12 2.16 -8.82
N GLN A 513 19.43 3.41 -8.43
CA GLN A 513 19.12 4.63 -9.20
C GLN A 513 17.61 4.80 -9.47
N THR A 514 16.76 4.25 -8.61
CA THR A 514 15.31 4.30 -8.73
C THR A 514 14.83 5.75 -8.63
N HIS A 515 13.92 6.12 -9.52
CA HIS A 515 13.20 7.38 -9.45
C HIS A 515 12.25 7.32 -8.24
N PHE A 516 12.02 8.40 -7.50
CA PHE A 516 11.17 8.31 -6.30
C PHE A 516 10.27 9.51 -6.12
N ASN A 517 9.24 9.34 -5.31
CA ASN A 517 8.34 10.39 -4.89
C ASN A 517 7.90 10.21 -3.44
N LEU A 518 8.25 11.18 -2.59
CA LEU A 518 7.84 11.21 -1.19
C LEU A 518 6.35 11.57 -1.07
N HIS A 519 5.60 10.75 -0.34
CA HIS A 519 4.23 11.06 0.08
C HIS A 519 4.28 11.67 1.49
N THR A 520 3.98 12.97 1.69
CA THR A 520 3.55 13.96 0.69
C THR A 520 3.96 15.39 1.08
N TYR A 521 3.70 16.38 0.21
CA TYR A 521 4.09 17.78 0.47
C TYR A 521 3.24 18.44 1.56
N HIS A 522 1.92 18.39 1.45
CA HIS A 522 1.01 19.14 2.33
C HIS A 522 -0.25 18.32 2.66
N GLU A 523 -0.24 17.70 3.84
CA GLU A 523 -1.29 16.81 4.34
C GLU A 523 -1.06 16.55 5.83
N ASP A 524 -2.12 16.50 6.64
CA ASP A 524 -1.96 16.36 8.10
C ASP A 524 -1.29 15.04 8.51
N PRO A 525 -1.66 13.88 7.94
CA PRO A 525 -0.99 12.64 8.31
C PRO A 525 0.45 12.46 7.81
N PHE A 526 0.77 12.75 6.55
CA PHE A 526 2.07 12.39 5.94
C PHE A 526 2.89 13.61 5.46
N GLY A 527 2.35 14.82 5.59
CA GLY A 527 2.90 16.01 4.95
C GLY A 527 4.26 16.45 5.48
N LEU A 528 5.06 17.06 4.61
CA LEU A 528 6.13 17.98 5.00
C LEU A 528 5.53 19.21 5.70
N TYR A 529 4.39 19.67 5.21
CA TYR A 529 3.57 20.73 5.78
C TYR A 529 2.22 20.18 6.23
N PHE A 530 1.63 20.81 7.25
CA PHE A 530 0.34 20.45 7.84
C PHE A 530 -0.65 21.61 7.69
N GLY A 531 -1.95 21.28 7.71
CA GLY A 531 -3.06 22.24 7.74
C GLY A 531 -4.05 22.12 6.58
N PHE A 532 -5.00 21.18 6.68
CA PHE A 532 -6.07 21.05 5.69
C PHE A 532 -6.84 22.37 5.45
N GLY A 533 -7.07 22.71 4.18
CA GLY A 533 -7.86 23.88 3.78
C GLY A 533 -7.17 25.23 4.03
N SER A 534 -5.85 25.26 4.19
CA SER A 534 -5.02 26.47 4.31
C SER A 534 -3.68 26.30 3.60
N LEU A 535 -3.09 27.37 3.05
CA LEU A 535 -1.78 27.27 2.39
C LEU A 535 -0.66 26.83 3.35
N PRO A 536 0.38 26.12 2.87
CA PRO A 536 1.50 25.65 3.70
C PRO A 536 2.19 26.75 4.51
N GLN A 537 2.34 26.52 5.81
CA GLN A 537 2.94 27.45 6.77
C GLN A 537 4.19 26.83 7.41
N THR A 538 5.28 27.59 7.51
CA THR A 538 6.55 27.09 8.05
C THR A 538 6.44 26.62 9.51
N ASP A 539 5.58 27.24 10.31
CA ASP A 539 5.33 26.86 11.71
C ASP A 539 4.47 25.59 11.86
N LYS A 540 3.87 25.11 10.76
CA LYS A 540 3.08 23.87 10.70
C LYS A 540 3.73 22.89 9.72
N SER A 541 4.88 22.36 10.12
CA SER A 541 5.65 21.48 9.26
C SER A 541 6.51 20.49 10.03
N ASN A 542 6.91 19.43 9.35
CA ASN A 542 7.90 18.47 9.81
C ASN A 542 9.32 19.00 9.56
N GLN A 543 9.73 20.00 10.33
CA GLN A 543 11.04 20.66 10.17
C GLN A 543 12.25 19.70 10.17
N PRO A 544 12.33 18.69 11.06
CA PRO A 544 13.44 17.73 11.02
C PRO A 544 13.51 16.95 9.69
N LEU A 545 12.36 16.55 9.13
CA LEU A 545 12.32 15.85 7.86
C LEU A 545 12.69 16.78 6.69
N ILE A 546 12.17 18.01 6.68
CA ILE A 546 12.51 19.03 5.67
C ILE A 546 14.02 19.30 5.67
N GLN A 547 14.62 19.46 6.85
CA GLN A 547 16.06 19.71 6.98
C GLN A 547 16.87 18.52 6.42
N MET A 548 16.57 17.30 6.88
CA MET A 548 17.27 16.09 6.42
C MET A 548 17.19 15.92 4.90
N LEU A 549 16.00 16.11 4.32
CA LEU A 549 15.81 16.04 2.87
C LEU A 549 16.58 17.15 2.13
N THR A 550 16.56 18.37 2.65
CA THR A 550 17.26 19.51 2.03
C THR A 550 18.77 19.30 1.99
N GLU A 551 19.35 18.80 3.08
CA GLU A 551 20.78 18.44 3.15
C GLU A 551 21.07 17.31 2.16
N ARG A 552 20.33 16.19 2.27
CA ARG A 552 20.57 14.99 1.46
C ARG A 552 20.40 15.18 -0.05
N LEU A 553 19.40 15.97 -0.49
CA LEU A 553 19.06 16.07 -1.92
C LEU A 553 19.88 17.11 -2.68
N ASN A 554 20.57 18.00 -1.95
CA ASN A 554 21.46 19.02 -2.52
C ASN A 554 22.95 18.63 -2.45
N ASP A 555 23.31 17.62 -1.65
CA ASP A 555 24.59 16.90 -1.71
C ASP A 555 24.73 16.11 -3.03
#